data_AF-A0A2M9JH73-F1
#
_entry.id   AF-A0A2M9JH73-F1
#
_cell.length_a   1.000
_cell.length_b   1.000
_cell.length_c   1.000
_cell.angle_alpha   90.00
_cell.angle_beta   90.00
_cell.angle_gamma   90.00
#
_symmetry.space_group_name_H-M   'P 1'
#
loop_
_entity.id
_entity.type
_entity.pdbx_description
1 polymer ?
#
loop_
_entity_poly.entity_id
_entity_poly.type
_entity_poly.pdbx_seq_one_letter_code
_entity_poly.pdbx_strand_id
1 'polypeptide(L)'
;MPIRRRLIIAAIIVIALFAGQTAALIVQQQQIHDLQSRSQKTGPRGPAGPAGPSGERGPAGNRGVAGPAGKDGRDATDVGTVIPPGDSNARVTPGTQTEARAYCTSQAAEAWPDSSDSDPSADQLTDTYTSATREKAFQQCMKDEGFPQS
;
A
#
# COMPACT_ATOMS: atom_id res chain seq x y z
N MET A 1 47.08 -80.66 -12.06
CA MET A 1 48.08 -79.59 -11.80
C MET A 1 48.02 -78.33 -12.69
N PRO A 2 47.27 -78.21 -13.83
CA PRO A 2 47.33 -77.01 -14.68
C PRO A 2 46.47 -75.82 -14.18
N ILE A 3 45.42 -76.07 -13.40
CA ILE A 3 44.48 -75.03 -12.95
C ILE A 3 45.13 -74.10 -11.90
N ARG A 4 45.91 -74.65 -10.97
CA ARG A 4 46.62 -73.85 -9.95
C ARG A 4 47.67 -72.91 -10.58
N ARG A 5 48.38 -73.37 -11.62
CA ARG A 5 49.30 -72.52 -12.39
C ARG A 5 48.58 -71.38 -13.14
N ARG A 6 47.41 -71.67 -13.74
CA ARG A 6 46.60 -70.64 -14.42
C ARG A 6 46.08 -69.58 -13.45
N LEU A 7 45.66 -69.99 -12.24
CA LEU A 7 45.20 -69.05 -11.21
C LEU A 7 46.33 -68.17 -10.66
N ILE A 8 47.53 -68.72 -10.46
CA ILE A 8 48.69 -67.93 -10.01
C ILE A 8 49.09 -66.89 -11.06
N ILE A 9 49.12 -67.27 -12.33
CA ILE A 9 49.44 -66.33 -13.43
C ILE A 9 48.37 -65.23 -13.51
N ALA A 10 47.09 -65.57 -13.41
CA ALA A 10 46.01 -64.58 -13.41
C ALA A 10 46.11 -63.61 -12.21
N ALA A 11 46.44 -64.10 -11.02
CA ALA A 11 46.61 -63.27 -9.83
C ALA A 11 47.77 -62.26 -9.98
N ILE A 12 48.91 -62.70 -10.54
CA ILE A 12 50.07 -61.83 -10.79
C ILE A 12 49.73 -60.74 -11.81
N ILE A 13 49.01 -61.09 -12.89
CA ILE A 13 48.58 -60.12 -13.92
C ILE A 13 47.64 -59.08 -13.30
N VAL A 14 46.67 -59.50 -12.49
CA VAL A 14 45.75 -58.57 -11.81
C VAL A 14 46.52 -57.63 -10.89
N ILE A 15 47.43 -58.15 -10.04
CA ILE A 15 48.23 -57.32 -9.12
C ILE A 15 49.10 -56.31 -9.89
N ALA A 16 49.74 -56.73 -10.99
CA ALA A 16 50.56 -55.84 -11.82
C ALA A 16 49.73 -54.73 -12.48
N LEU A 17 48.52 -55.04 -12.94
CA LEU A 17 47.59 -54.05 -13.51
C LEU A 17 47.12 -53.04 -12.45
N PHE A 18 46.81 -53.48 -11.23
CA PHE A 18 46.38 -52.59 -10.15
C PHE A 18 47.52 -51.72 -9.61
N ALA A 19 48.75 -52.24 -9.51
CA ALA A 19 49.91 -51.47 -9.07
C ALA A 19 50.35 -50.40 -10.10
N GLY A 20 50.14 -50.64 -11.40
CA GLY A 20 50.47 -49.67 -12.45
C GLY A 20 49.52 -48.47 -12.54
N GLN A 21 48.27 -48.62 -12.07
CA GLN A 21 47.24 -47.57 -12.14
C GLN A 21 47.39 -46.50 -11.05
N THR A 22 48.17 -46.75 -9.99
CA THR A 22 48.29 -45.81 -8.84
C THR A 22 49.26 -44.66 -9.07
N ALA A 23 50.16 -44.75 -10.06
CA ALA A 23 51.15 -43.70 -10.32
C ALA A 23 50.55 -42.43 -10.97
N ALA A 24 49.42 -42.55 -11.68
CA ALA A 24 48.76 -41.41 -12.31
C ALA A 24 47.96 -40.53 -11.32
N LEU A 25 47.66 -41.04 -10.12
CA LEU A 25 46.84 -40.31 -9.13
C LEU A 25 47.65 -39.38 -8.22
N ILE A 26 48.98 -39.41 -8.26
CA ILE A 26 49.82 -38.67 -7.29
C ILE A 26 50.25 -37.28 -7.79
N VAL A 27 50.06 -36.94 -9.07
CA VAL A 27 50.47 -35.62 -9.61
C VAL A 27 49.30 -34.64 -9.78
N GLN A 28 48.05 -35.12 -9.81
CA GLN A 28 46.89 -34.27 -10.07
C GLN A 28 46.11 -33.90 -8.79
N GLN A 29 46.81 -33.45 -7.74
CA GLN A 29 46.15 -32.91 -6.53
C GLN A 29 46.52 -31.48 -6.15
N GLN A 30 47.39 -30.80 -6.91
CA GLN A 30 47.91 -29.50 -6.48
C GLN A 30 47.01 -28.29 -6.80
N GLN A 31 46.07 -28.41 -7.73
CA GLN A 31 45.20 -27.28 -8.13
C GLN A 31 44.03 -26.99 -7.16
N ILE A 32 43.70 -27.92 -6.25
CA ILE A 32 42.57 -27.73 -5.30
C ILE A 32 42.99 -26.84 -4.11
N HIS A 33 44.25 -26.92 -3.68
CA HIS A 33 44.74 -26.12 -2.54
C HIS A 33 44.78 -24.62 -2.85
N ASP A 34 45.04 -24.23 -4.11
CA ASP A 34 45.16 -22.82 -4.49
C ASP A 34 43.80 -22.12 -4.64
N LEU A 35 42.77 -22.85 -5.08
CA LEU A 35 41.40 -22.33 -5.10
C LEU A 35 40.85 -22.19 -3.69
N GLN A 36 41.18 -23.13 -2.78
CA GLN A 36 40.83 -23.02 -1.37
C GLN A 36 41.58 -21.87 -0.68
N SER A 37 42.85 -21.65 -1.01
CA SER A 37 43.64 -20.51 -0.47
C SER A 37 43.12 -19.16 -0.97
N ARG A 38 42.70 -19.06 -2.24
CA ARG A 38 42.03 -17.85 -2.78
C ARG A 38 40.62 -17.66 -2.23
N SER A 39 39.87 -18.74 -2.02
CA SER A 39 38.53 -18.67 -1.43
C SER A 39 38.60 -18.20 0.03
N GLN A 40 39.57 -18.68 0.81
CA GLN A 40 39.85 -18.19 2.18
C GLN A 40 40.44 -16.78 2.24
N LYS A 41 41.04 -16.28 1.15
CA LYS A 41 41.49 -14.87 1.04
C LYS A 41 40.36 -13.89 0.76
N THR A 42 39.13 -14.37 0.52
CA THR A 42 37.97 -13.48 0.53
C THR A 42 37.80 -13.01 1.97
N GLY A 43 38.22 -11.77 2.24
CA GLY A 43 38.09 -11.16 3.56
C GLY A 43 36.66 -11.24 4.07
N PRO A 44 36.44 -11.04 5.38
CA PRO A 44 35.10 -11.03 5.94
C PRO A 44 34.23 -10.06 5.14
N ARG A 45 32.97 -10.44 4.94
CA ARG A 45 31.97 -9.52 4.37
C ARG A 45 32.09 -8.19 5.12
N GLY A 46 32.21 -7.10 4.37
CA GLY A 46 32.27 -5.76 4.95
C GLY A 46 31.09 -5.53 5.90
N PRO A 47 31.24 -4.65 6.90
CA PRO A 47 30.14 -4.32 7.80
C PRO A 47 28.92 -3.88 7.00
N ALA A 48 27.73 -4.07 7.58
CA ALA A 48 26.52 -3.48 7.02
C ALA A 48 26.74 -1.96 6.84
N GLY A 49 26.22 -1.42 5.73
CA GLY A 49 26.22 0.03 5.53
C GLY A 49 25.46 0.74 6.67
N PRO A 50 25.72 2.04 6.89
CA PRO A 50 24.95 2.81 7.85
C PRO A 50 23.46 2.79 7.49
N ALA A 51 22.59 2.93 8.49
CA ALA A 51 21.18 3.16 8.24
C ALA A 51 21.00 4.39 7.34
N GLY A 52 20.02 4.32 6.43
CA GLY A 52 19.65 5.47 5.61
C GLY A 52 19.17 6.65 6.49
N PRO A 53 19.19 7.89 5.96
CA PRO A 53 18.63 9.03 6.67
C PRO A 53 17.14 8.80 6.96
N SER A 54 16.63 9.41 8.04
CA SER A 54 15.18 9.49 8.25
C SER A 54 14.52 10.17 7.06
N GLY A 55 13.34 9.68 6.68
CA GLY A 55 12.51 10.33 5.67
C GLY A 55 12.14 11.75 6.08
N GLU A 56 11.84 12.60 5.08
CA GLU A 56 11.36 13.95 5.32
C GLU A 56 10.03 13.93 6.07
N ARG A 57 9.77 14.99 6.85
CA ARG A 57 8.46 15.16 7.47
C ARG A 57 7.41 15.29 6.35
N GLY A 58 6.31 14.55 6.48
CA GLY A 58 5.18 14.70 5.56
C GLY A 58 4.65 16.14 5.51
N PRO A 59 3.94 16.51 4.43
CA PRO A 59 3.34 17.83 4.29
C PRO A 59 2.39 18.15 5.46
N ALA A 60 2.18 19.44 5.72
CA ALA A 60 1.17 19.86 6.68
C ALA A 60 -0.22 19.36 6.23
N GLY A 61 -1.03 18.91 7.18
CA GLY A 61 -2.41 18.52 6.88
C GLY A 61 -3.24 19.70 6.37
N ASN A 62 -4.22 19.42 5.51
CA ASN A 62 -5.15 20.42 5.01
C ASN A 62 -5.89 21.10 6.18
N ARG A 63 -6.22 22.39 6.01
CA ARG A 63 -7.06 23.10 6.97
C ARG A 63 -8.41 22.37 7.07
N GLY A 64 -8.90 22.17 8.30
CA GLY A 64 -10.24 21.64 8.52
C GLY A 64 -11.30 22.52 7.88
N VAL A 65 -12.34 21.90 7.31
CA VAL A 65 -13.50 22.62 6.79
C VAL A 65 -14.14 23.47 7.88
N ALA A 66 -14.73 24.61 7.48
CA ALA A 66 -15.53 25.40 8.39
C ALA A 66 -16.68 24.55 8.97
N GLY A 67 -17.00 24.74 10.24
CA GLY A 67 -18.14 24.07 10.85
C GLY A 67 -19.46 24.49 10.17
N PRO A 68 -20.50 23.66 10.21
CA PRO A 68 -21.81 24.03 9.70
C PRO A 68 -22.33 25.28 10.43
N ALA A 69 -23.15 26.07 9.74
CA ALA A 69 -23.82 27.22 10.35
C ALA A 69 -24.61 26.78 11.60
N GLY A 70 -24.64 27.63 12.62
CA GLY A 70 -25.47 27.40 13.80
C GLY A 70 -26.94 27.26 13.40
N LYS A 71 -27.66 26.34 14.03
CA LYS A 71 -29.12 26.27 13.90
C LYS A 71 -29.74 27.61 14.33
N ASP A 72 -30.68 28.11 13.55
CA ASP A 72 -31.44 29.29 13.92
C ASP A 72 -32.15 29.05 15.26
N GLY A 73 -32.15 30.07 16.12
CA GLY A 73 -32.92 30.03 17.36
C GLY A 73 -34.39 29.83 17.01
N ARG A 74 -35.00 28.76 17.53
CA ARG A 74 -36.45 28.58 17.40
C ARG A 74 -37.13 29.57 18.32
N ASP A 75 -37.49 30.73 17.79
CA ASP A 75 -38.36 31.65 18.49
C ASP A 75 -39.80 31.14 18.41
N ALA A 76 -40.40 31.02 19.59
CA ALA A 76 -41.72 30.46 19.78
C ALA A 76 -42.79 31.53 19.57
N THR A 77 -43.32 31.66 18.35
CA THR A 77 -44.64 32.30 18.13
C THR A 77 -45.24 31.88 16.78
N ASP A 78 -46.26 31.02 16.90
CA ASP A 78 -47.59 31.09 16.28
C ASP A 78 -47.76 31.59 14.82
N VAL A 79 -48.33 30.69 14.01
CA VAL A 79 -49.39 30.90 12.99
C VAL A 79 -49.21 32.00 11.93
N GLY A 80 -49.23 31.55 10.67
CA GLY A 80 -50.14 32.13 9.68
C GLY A 80 -49.53 33.01 8.58
N THR A 81 -49.38 32.40 7.39
CA THR A 81 -49.76 32.94 6.07
C THR A 81 -48.99 34.15 5.47
N VAL A 82 -48.77 34.03 4.16
CA VAL A 82 -48.48 35.05 3.13
C VAL A 82 -47.01 35.50 2.97
N ILE A 83 -46.46 35.16 1.80
CA ILE A 83 -45.15 35.61 1.28
C ILE A 83 -45.32 37.01 0.65
N PRO A 84 -44.53 38.04 1.05
CA PRO A 84 -44.29 39.24 0.25
C PRO A 84 -43.05 39.08 -0.65
N PRO A 85 -42.99 39.73 -1.83
CA PRO A 85 -41.80 39.70 -2.70
C PRO A 85 -40.76 40.69 -2.16
N GLY A 86 -39.63 40.19 -1.63
CA GLY A 86 -38.56 41.10 -1.19
C GLY A 86 -37.38 40.54 -0.42
N ASP A 87 -37.41 39.32 0.12
CA ASP A 87 -36.43 38.92 1.14
C ASP A 87 -35.43 37.89 0.60
N SER A 88 -34.21 38.32 0.30
CA SER A 88 -33.10 37.48 -0.20
C SER A 88 -32.53 36.48 0.82
N ASN A 89 -33.16 36.35 2.00
CA ASN A 89 -32.78 35.42 3.06
C ASN A 89 -33.95 34.56 3.55
N ALA A 90 -35.00 34.40 2.74
CA ALA A 90 -35.93 33.30 2.95
C ALA A 90 -35.15 32.00 2.74
N ARG A 91 -34.84 31.31 3.85
CA ARG A 91 -34.44 29.91 3.82
C ARG A 91 -35.52 29.20 3.01
N VAL A 92 -35.19 28.83 1.77
CA VAL A 92 -36.06 27.99 0.94
C VAL A 92 -36.06 26.66 1.66
N THR A 93 -36.95 26.51 2.65
CA THR A 93 -37.33 25.20 3.15
C THR A 93 -37.79 24.43 1.93
N PRO A 94 -37.08 23.35 1.55
CA PRO A 94 -37.55 22.50 0.48
C PRO A 94 -38.91 21.97 0.91
N GLY A 95 -39.96 22.32 0.17
CA GLY A 95 -41.33 21.90 0.48
C GLY A 95 -41.51 20.39 0.28
N THR A 96 -40.52 19.73 -0.35
CA THR A 96 -40.52 18.31 -0.68
C THR A 96 -39.16 17.65 -0.45
N GLN A 97 -39.16 16.34 -0.21
CA GLN A 97 -37.94 15.51 -0.08
C GLN A 97 -37.00 15.65 -1.29
N THR A 98 -37.57 15.83 -2.49
CA THR A 98 -36.80 15.99 -3.74
C THR A 98 -36.03 17.30 -3.76
N GLU A 99 -36.67 18.40 -3.37
CA GLU A 99 -36.02 19.70 -3.27
C GLU A 99 -34.94 19.69 -2.17
N ALA A 100 -35.20 19.01 -1.05
CA ALA A 100 -34.23 18.87 0.04
C ALA A 100 -33.00 18.10 -0.40
N ARG A 101 -33.20 17.02 -1.15
CA ARG A 101 -32.12 16.25 -1.74
C ARG A 101 -31.28 17.10 -2.70
N ALA A 102 -31.91 17.88 -3.57
CA ALA A 102 -31.19 18.75 -4.52
C ALA A 102 -30.34 19.80 -3.78
N TYR A 103 -30.93 20.47 -2.78
CA TYR A 103 -30.24 21.45 -1.95
C TYR A 103 -29.07 20.84 -1.15
N CYS A 104 -29.29 19.71 -0.48
CA CYS A 104 -28.25 19.06 0.30
C CYS A 104 -27.13 18.49 -0.59
N THR A 105 -27.43 18.09 -1.82
CA THR A 105 -26.42 17.64 -2.78
C THR A 105 -25.52 18.79 -3.23
N SER A 106 -26.08 19.98 -3.51
CA SER A 106 -25.26 21.13 -3.90
C SER A 106 -24.38 21.62 -2.76
N GLN A 107 -24.92 21.68 -1.54
CA GLN A 107 -24.16 22.08 -0.35
C GLN A 107 -23.03 21.10 -0.01
N ALA A 108 -23.26 19.79 -0.15
CA ALA A 108 -22.24 18.78 0.10
C ALA A 108 -21.10 18.82 -0.93
N ALA A 109 -21.41 19.15 -2.20
CA ALA A 109 -20.40 19.31 -3.25
C ALA A 109 -19.53 20.56 -3.04
N GLU A 110 -20.12 21.66 -2.56
CA GLU A 110 -19.41 22.91 -2.32
C GLU A 110 -18.53 22.86 -1.07
N ALA A 111 -18.97 22.14 -0.03
CA ALA A 111 -18.16 21.89 1.17
C ALA A 111 -16.94 21.00 0.91
N TRP A 112 -17.01 20.13 -0.11
CA TRP A 112 -15.98 19.14 -0.44
C TRP A 112 -15.81 19.01 -1.96
N PRO A 113 -15.03 19.90 -2.59
CA PRO A 113 -14.71 19.81 -4.01
C PRO A 113 -13.85 18.57 -4.29
N ASP A 114 -14.04 17.96 -5.46
CA ASP A 114 -13.16 16.89 -5.94
C ASP A 114 -11.74 17.43 -6.08
N SER A 115 -10.74 16.73 -5.54
CA SER A 115 -9.34 17.09 -5.70
C SER A 115 -8.93 16.87 -7.15
N SER A 116 -8.61 17.94 -7.87
CA SER A 116 -8.13 17.87 -9.26
C SER A 116 -6.62 17.57 -9.37
N ASP A 117 -6.03 16.94 -8.34
CA ASP A 117 -4.62 16.64 -8.32
C ASP A 117 -4.29 15.59 -9.39
N SER A 118 -3.19 15.80 -10.12
CA SER A 118 -2.82 14.98 -11.28
C SER A 118 -2.07 13.69 -10.92
N ASP A 119 -2.18 13.22 -9.68
CA ASP A 119 -1.46 12.05 -9.17
C ASP A 119 -2.40 10.82 -9.09
N PRO A 120 -2.35 9.91 -10.08
CA PRO A 120 -3.25 8.76 -10.18
C PRO A 120 -3.19 7.79 -9.00
N SER A 121 -2.15 7.87 -8.15
CA SER A 121 -2.00 7.04 -6.96
C SER A 121 -2.65 7.64 -5.70
N ALA A 122 -2.78 8.98 -5.66
CA ALA A 122 -3.56 9.68 -4.66
C ALA A 122 -5.05 9.70 -5.00
N ASP A 123 -5.40 9.67 -6.30
CA ASP A 123 -6.77 9.76 -6.80
C ASP A 123 -7.69 8.72 -6.17
N GLN A 124 -7.33 7.43 -6.15
CA GLN A 124 -8.28 6.40 -5.67
C GLN A 124 -8.60 6.51 -4.17
N LEU A 125 -7.61 6.81 -3.34
CA LEU A 125 -7.81 6.97 -1.89
C LEU A 125 -8.47 8.31 -1.57
N THR A 126 -8.11 9.37 -2.31
CA THR A 126 -8.65 10.72 -2.11
C THR A 126 -10.08 10.82 -2.63
N ASP A 127 -10.41 10.17 -3.74
CA ASP A 127 -11.77 10.07 -4.26
C ASP A 127 -12.67 9.28 -3.31
N THR A 128 -12.17 8.17 -2.78
CA THR A 128 -12.92 7.36 -1.80
C THR A 128 -13.14 8.15 -0.51
N TYR A 129 -12.12 8.86 -0.03
CA TYR A 129 -12.23 9.69 1.17
C TYR A 129 -13.18 10.89 0.96
N THR A 130 -13.06 11.58 -0.16
CA THR A 130 -13.86 12.77 -0.50
C THR A 130 -15.31 12.39 -0.74
N SER A 131 -15.58 11.32 -1.48
CA SER A 131 -16.94 10.79 -1.69
C SER A 131 -17.58 10.32 -0.38
N ALA A 132 -16.84 9.63 0.49
CA ALA A 132 -17.34 9.22 1.80
C ALA A 132 -17.66 10.41 2.71
N THR A 133 -16.92 11.51 2.58
CA THR A 133 -17.13 12.72 3.37
C THR A 133 -18.28 13.57 2.83
N ARG A 134 -18.43 13.66 1.51
CA ARG A 134 -19.58 14.26 0.82
C ARG A 134 -20.88 13.56 1.21
N GLU A 135 -20.88 12.23 1.25
CA GLU A 135 -22.04 11.45 1.67
C GLU A 135 -22.44 11.76 3.12
N LYS A 136 -21.48 11.81 4.05
CA LYS A 136 -21.76 12.18 5.45
C LYS A 136 -22.33 13.59 5.59
N ALA A 137 -21.80 14.54 4.81
CA ALA A 137 -22.31 15.92 4.79
C ALA A 137 -23.76 15.97 4.24
N PHE A 138 -24.05 15.22 3.18
CA PHE A 138 -25.40 15.07 2.63
C PHE A 138 -26.36 14.48 3.67
N GLN A 139 -25.98 13.41 4.34
CA GLN A 139 -26.80 12.74 5.36
C GLN A 139 -27.10 13.67 6.55
N GLN A 140 -26.11 14.45 6.97
CA GLN A 140 -26.28 15.42 8.05
C GLN A 140 -27.24 16.54 7.63
N CYS A 141 -27.11 17.06 6.42
CA CYS A 141 -28.05 18.05 5.87
C CYS A 141 -29.48 17.51 5.77
N MET A 142 -29.66 16.30 5.24
CA MET A 142 -30.98 15.67 5.14
C MET A 142 -31.63 15.45 6.52
N LYS A 143 -30.83 15.10 7.54
CA LYS A 143 -31.29 15.00 8.93
C LYS A 143 -31.72 16.36 9.50
N ASP A 144 -30.98 17.42 9.19
CA ASP A 144 -31.26 18.77 9.65
C ASP A 144 -32.50 19.38 8.98
N GLU A 145 -32.76 19.02 7.71
CA GLU A 145 -33.98 19.38 6.95
C GLU A 145 -35.21 18.52 7.32
N GLY A 146 -35.08 17.55 8.26
CA GLY A 146 -36.18 16.72 8.71
C GLY A 146 -36.51 15.52 7.82
N PHE A 147 -35.61 15.16 6.90
CA PHE A 147 -35.71 14.01 6.00
C PHE A 147 -34.59 12.98 6.26
N PRO A 148 -34.53 12.35 7.45
CA PRO A 148 -33.50 11.37 7.75
C PRO A 148 -33.57 10.20 6.75
N GLN A 149 -32.45 9.86 6.12
CA GLN A 149 -32.36 8.65 5.30
C GLN A 149 -32.31 7.44 6.23
N SER A 150 -33.17 6.44 5.99
CA SER A 150 -33.32 5.21 6.79
C SER A 150 -32.25 4.17 6.48
#